data_AF-A0A382HGA4-F1
#
_entry.id   AF-A0A382HGA4-F1
#
_cell.length_a   1.000
_cell.length_b   1.000
_cell.length_c   1.000
_cell.angle_alpha   90.00
_cell.angle_beta   90.00
_cell.angle_gamma   90.00
#
_symmetry.space_group_name_H-M   'P 1'
#
loop_
_entity.id
_entity.type
_entity.pdbx_description
1 polymer ?
#
loop_
_entity_poly.entity_id
_entity_poly.type
_entity_poly.pdbx_seq_one_letter_code
_entity_poly.pdbx_strand_id
1 'polypeptide(L)'
;MADQLQSSRVRIKDSLRAIQDYLWEQGWTDGLPVVAPTEPLVREMLSGYGGEPSDSLGRIQPGNSNVTLEKLAVNAVMAGCLPEHFPVVVAALKAALRDEFNLAGNAVTTGGAAQVLIVNGPIAKELNINGDAACFGPGYRANAAIGRALRLAIRNLGGLIPGDMDKATLSTPFRYSFCFSENEDLSPWEPRHVELGYDSTASTVTIAAILGVYNVMEST
;
A
#
# COMPACT_ATOMS: atom_id res chain seq x y z
N MET A 1 5.99 14.41 25.50
CA MET A 1 5.67 15.14 24.25
C MET A 1 5.78 14.19 23.07
N ALA A 2 5.02 13.08 23.10
CA ALA A 2 5.23 11.87 22.29
C ALA A 2 3.91 11.38 21.65
N ASP A 3 3.01 12.31 21.31
CA ASP A 3 1.69 11.98 20.73
C ASP A 3 1.16 13.10 19.81
N GLN A 4 2.06 13.96 19.34
CA GLN A 4 1.67 15.12 18.54
C GLN A 4 1.87 14.85 17.05
N LEU A 5 0.76 14.81 16.31
CA LEU A 5 0.76 14.78 14.86
C LEU A 5 1.36 16.08 14.28
N GLN A 6 2.36 15.95 13.42
CA GLN A 6 3.17 17.04 12.86
C GLN A 6 2.74 17.47 11.44
N SER A 7 1.92 16.68 10.75
CA SER A 7 1.47 16.99 9.39
C SER A 7 0.64 18.27 9.35
N SER A 8 0.71 18.96 8.21
CA SER A 8 -0.05 20.18 7.97
C SER A 8 -1.55 19.91 8.01
N ARG A 9 -2.30 20.92 8.41
CA ARG A 9 -3.77 20.87 8.54
C ARG A 9 -4.38 21.94 7.65
N VAL A 10 -5.44 21.57 6.96
CA VAL A 10 -6.23 22.49 6.13
C VAL A 10 -7.69 22.41 6.56
N ARG A 11 -8.34 23.57 6.67
CA ARG A 11 -9.77 23.64 6.93
C ARG A 11 -10.51 23.71 5.61
N ILE A 12 -11.36 22.72 5.36
CA ILE A 12 -12.18 22.62 4.17
C ILE A 12 -13.64 22.68 4.62
N LYS A 13 -14.53 23.15 3.75
CA LYS A 13 -15.98 23.10 3.99
C LYS A 13 -16.38 21.65 4.28
N ASP A 14 -17.22 21.45 5.29
CA ASP A 14 -17.78 20.15 5.64
C ASP A 14 -18.78 19.69 4.57
N SER A 15 -18.24 19.12 3.49
CA SER A 15 -18.95 18.63 2.34
C SER A 15 -18.10 17.55 1.71
N LEU A 16 -18.67 16.35 1.57
CA LEU A 16 -17.98 15.23 0.93
C LEU A 16 -17.41 15.62 -0.42
N ARG A 17 -18.17 16.35 -1.24
CA ARG A 17 -17.71 16.81 -2.56
C ARG A 17 -16.55 17.81 -2.45
N ALA A 18 -16.66 18.83 -1.60
CA ALA A 18 -15.62 19.84 -1.46
C ALA A 18 -14.30 19.25 -0.93
N ILE A 19 -14.37 18.29 -0.01
CA ILE A 19 -13.21 17.57 0.51
C ILE A 19 -12.57 16.75 -0.62
N GLN A 20 -13.36 15.97 -1.37
CA GLN A 20 -12.81 15.17 -2.46
C GLN A 20 -12.21 16.03 -3.57
N ASP A 21 -12.88 17.10 -3.98
CA ASP A 21 -12.39 18.01 -5.01
C ASP A 21 -11.06 18.66 -4.57
N TYR A 22 -10.97 19.11 -3.32
CA TYR A 22 -9.71 19.66 -2.79
C TYR A 22 -8.57 18.64 -2.81
N LEU A 23 -8.79 17.42 -2.30
CA LEU A 23 -7.75 16.37 -2.27
C LEU A 23 -7.32 15.94 -3.69
N TRP A 24 -8.26 15.96 -4.64
CA TRP A 24 -7.97 15.72 -6.04
C TRP A 24 -7.17 16.86 -6.68
N GLU A 25 -7.54 18.12 -6.43
CA GLU A 25 -6.84 19.31 -6.94
C GLU A 25 -5.42 19.44 -6.40
N GLN A 26 -5.19 19.06 -5.14
CA GLN A 26 -3.82 18.93 -4.58
C GLN A 26 -3.03 17.78 -5.21
N GLY A 27 -3.70 16.95 -6.01
CA GLY A 27 -3.16 15.74 -6.58
C GLY A 27 -2.69 14.84 -5.45
N TRP A 28 -3.54 14.48 -4.48
CA TRP A 28 -3.23 13.49 -3.44
C TRP A 28 -4.02 12.18 -3.62
N THR A 29 -4.97 12.15 -4.54
CA THR A 29 -5.74 10.94 -4.88
C THR A 29 -5.31 10.39 -6.23
N ASP A 30 -5.70 9.15 -6.47
CA ASP A 30 -5.51 8.40 -7.71
C ASP A 30 -6.67 8.57 -8.69
N GLY A 31 -7.61 9.48 -8.43
CA GLY A 31 -8.83 9.69 -9.21
C GLY A 31 -10.04 8.94 -8.65
N LEU A 32 -9.82 8.01 -7.71
CA LEU A 32 -10.89 7.44 -6.90
C LEU A 32 -11.16 8.31 -5.67
N PRO A 33 -12.39 8.30 -5.13
CA PRO A 33 -12.70 8.86 -3.82
C PRO A 33 -11.78 8.30 -2.73
N VAL A 34 -11.42 9.15 -1.76
CA VAL A 34 -10.64 8.75 -0.57
C VAL A 34 -11.42 9.01 0.71
N VAL A 35 -11.04 8.37 1.81
CA VAL A 35 -11.49 8.79 3.14
C VAL A 35 -10.67 10.01 3.56
N ALA A 36 -11.31 11.05 4.08
CA ALA A 36 -10.63 12.25 4.54
C ALA A 36 -9.72 11.90 5.73
N PRO A 37 -8.39 12.13 5.67
CA PRO A 37 -7.46 11.77 6.74
C PRO A 37 -7.52 12.79 7.88
N THR A 38 -8.64 12.81 8.60
CA THR A 38 -8.82 13.66 9.79
C THR A 38 -7.93 13.17 10.94
N GLU A 39 -7.56 14.08 11.85
CA GLU A 39 -6.71 13.71 12.99
C GLU A 39 -7.24 12.52 13.82
N PRO A 40 -8.55 12.41 14.13
CA PRO A 40 -9.05 11.24 14.85
C PRO A 40 -8.81 9.93 14.08
N LEU A 41 -9.06 9.91 12.77
CA LEU A 41 -8.86 8.71 11.93
C LEU A 41 -7.37 8.36 11.78
N VAL A 42 -6.49 9.35 11.71
CA VAL A 42 -5.04 9.12 11.66
C VAL A 42 -4.54 8.53 12.99
N ARG A 43 -5.04 9.03 14.14
CA ARG A 43 -4.72 8.47 15.46
C ARG A 43 -5.23 7.05 15.62
N GLU A 44 -6.46 6.79 15.19
CA GLU A 44 -7.05 5.46 15.17
C GLU A 44 -6.21 4.49 14.32
N MET A 45 -5.80 4.91 13.11
CA MET A 45 -4.92 4.12 12.24
C MET A 45 -3.58 3.78 12.90
N LEU A 46 -2.93 4.75 13.54
CA LEU A 46 -1.66 4.55 14.24
C LEU A 46 -1.77 3.55 15.41
N SER A 47 -2.92 3.49 16.07
CA SER A 47 -3.16 2.56 17.18
C SER A 47 -3.08 1.07 16.77
N GLY A 48 -3.27 0.76 15.49
CA GLY A 48 -3.20 -0.60 14.96
C GLY A 48 -1.77 -1.17 14.80
N TYR A 49 -0.73 -0.36 14.95
CA TYR A 49 0.68 -0.79 14.85
C TYR A 49 1.50 -0.48 16.10
N GLY A 50 1.28 0.69 16.71
CA GLY A 50 2.14 1.23 17.78
C GLY A 50 3.38 1.94 17.23
N GLY A 51 4.10 2.66 18.10
CA GLY A 51 5.23 3.52 17.73
C GLY A 51 4.88 5.01 17.72
N GLU A 52 5.90 5.85 17.53
CA GLU A 52 5.72 7.31 17.59
C GLU A 52 5.33 7.86 16.22
N PRO A 53 4.37 8.80 16.12
CA PRO A 53 3.95 9.37 14.83
C PRO A 53 5.12 9.94 14.00
N SER A 54 6.16 10.44 14.68
CA SER A 54 7.37 11.00 14.07
C SER A 54 8.41 9.97 13.65
N ASP A 55 8.26 8.70 14.00
CA ASP A 55 9.25 7.66 13.67
C ASP A 55 9.45 7.56 12.16
N SER A 56 10.70 7.63 11.73
CA SER A 56 11.07 7.50 10.33
C SER A 56 11.11 6.03 9.94
N LEU A 57 10.50 5.72 8.80
CA LEU A 57 10.61 4.43 8.11
C LEU A 57 11.72 4.41 7.06
N GLY A 58 12.35 5.57 6.79
CA GLY A 58 13.35 5.75 5.75
C GLY A 58 13.01 6.88 4.77
N ARG A 59 13.79 6.97 3.68
CA ARG A 59 13.59 7.98 2.62
C ARG A 59 13.09 7.31 1.35
N ILE A 60 11.98 7.80 0.82
CA ILE A 60 11.39 7.24 -0.40
C ILE A 60 11.98 7.87 -1.65
N GLN A 61 12.54 7.05 -2.54
CA GLN A 61 13.05 7.50 -3.84
C GLN A 61 11.91 7.54 -4.89
N PRO A 62 11.99 8.41 -5.91
CA PRO A 62 13.04 9.39 -6.20
C PRO A 62 12.87 10.74 -5.48
N GLY A 63 11.69 11.04 -4.90
CA GLY A 63 11.43 12.34 -4.23
C GLY A 63 12.29 12.59 -2.99
N ASN A 64 12.96 11.56 -2.49
CA ASN A 64 13.86 11.56 -1.34
C ASN A 64 13.21 12.11 -0.06
N SER A 65 11.89 12.05 0.08
CA SER A 65 11.16 12.54 1.24
C SER A 65 11.35 11.60 2.44
N ASN A 66 11.46 12.17 3.64
CA ASN A 66 11.39 11.37 4.86
C ASN A 66 9.96 10.84 5.07
N VAL A 67 9.83 9.52 5.11
CA VAL A 67 8.60 8.80 5.38
C VAL A 67 8.49 8.59 6.88
N THR A 68 7.45 9.14 7.50
CA THR A 68 7.14 8.89 8.92
C THR A 68 5.94 7.96 9.06
N LEU A 69 5.76 7.34 10.24
CA LEU A 69 4.57 6.56 10.56
C LEU A 69 3.29 7.38 10.35
N GLU A 70 3.25 8.64 10.81
CA GLU A 70 2.11 9.53 10.61
C GLU A 70 1.77 9.72 9.13
N LYS A 71 2.76 10.01 8.29
CA LYS A 71 2.55 10.21 6.86
C LYS A 71 2.04 8.95 6.17
N LEU A 72 2.51 7.78 6.60
CA LEU A 72 1.98 6.52 6.10
C LEU A 72 0.54 6.29 6.56
N ALA A 73 0.23 6.57 7.83
CA ALA A 73 -1.12 6.46 8.37
C ALA A 73 -2.12 7.35 7.61
N VAL A 74 -1.74 8.59 7.26
CA VAL A 74 -2.54 9.48 6.41
C VAL A 74 -2.91 8.79 5.08
N ASN A 75 -1.93 8.18 4.40
CA ASN A 75 -2.18 7.49 3.13
C ASN A 75 -3.01 6.21 3.30
N ALA A 76 -2.83 5.48 4.40
CA ALA A 76 -3.62 4.30 4.73
C ALA A 76 -5.09 4.66 5.02
N VAL A 77 -5.34 5.75 5.76
CA VAL A 77 -6.70 6.27 5.96
C VAL A 77 -7.31 6.64 4.62
N MET A 78 -6.60 7.42 3.79
CA MET A 78 -7.08 7.81 2.46
C MET A 78 -7.48 6.60 1.58
N ALA A 79 -6.72 5.50 1.67
CA ALA A 79 -7.01 4.26 0.96
C ALA A 79 -8.23 3.48 1.50
N GLY A 80 -8.72 3.82 2.69
CA GLY A 80 -9.83 3.14 3.35
C GLY A 80 -9.43 1.92 4.18
N CYS A 81 -8.15 1.84 4.57
CA CYS A 81 -7.66 0.81 5.49
C CYS A 81 -8.42 0.85 6.82
N LEU A 82 -8.49 -0.31 7.47
CA LEU A 82 -8.77 -0.41 8.89
C LEU A 82 -7.46 -0.40 9.68
N PRO A 83 -7.46 -0.04 10.98
CA PRO A 83 -6.25 -0.05 11.81
C PRO A 83 -5.51 -1.40 11.78
N GLU A 84 -6.23 -2.51 11.73
CA GLU A 84 -5.67 -3.87 11.69
C GLU A 84 -4.90 -4.15 10.39
N HIS A 85 -5.17 -3.40 9.31
CA HIS A 85 -4.40 -3.49 8.07
C HIS A 85 -3.05 -2.76 8.17
N PHE A 86 -2.91 -1.82 9.09
CA PHE A 86 -1.78 -0.90 9.13
C PHE A 86 -0.41 -1.59 9.32
N PRO A 87 -0.27 -2.64 10.15
CA PRO A 87 0.97 -3.41 10.23
C PRO A 87 1.46 -3.95 8.89
N VAL A 88 0.55 -4.43 8.04
CA VAL A 88 0.89 -4.93 6.68
C VAL A 88 1.35 -3.78 5.80
N VAL A 89 0.68 -2.63 5.86
CA VAL A 89 1.07 -1.42 5.10
C VAL A 89 2.45 -0.92 5.53
N VAL A 90 2.76 -0.91 6.83
CA VAL A 90 4.08 -0.55 7.35
C VAL A 90 5.16 -1.52 6.86
N ALA A 91 4.91 -2.83 6.94
CA ALA A 91 5.84 -3.85 6.44
C ALA A 91 6.06 -3.73 4.93
N ALA A 92 5.00 -3.51 4.16
CA ALA A 92 5.05 -3.32 2.71
C ALA A 92 5.86 -2.06 2.33
N LEU A 93 5.68 -0.95 3.06
CA LEU A 93 6.48 0.24 2.80
C LEU A 93 7.95 0.04 3.17
N LYS A 94 8.25 -0.59 4.31
CA LYS A 94 9.63 -0.94 4.67
C LYS A 94 10.29 -1.78 3.57
N ALA A 95 9.57 -2.76 3.01
CA ALA A 95 10.05 -3.55 1.89
C ALA A 95 10.26 -2.69 0.62
N ALA A 96 9.36 -1.75 0.32
CA ALA A 96 9.49 -0.85 -0.83
C ALA A 96 10.66 0.15 -0.69
N LEU A 97 11.08 0.46 0.54
CA LEU A 97 12.20 1.37 0.84
C LEU A 97 13.56 0.67 0.82
N ARG A 98 13.60 -0.65 0.70
CA ARG A 98 14.85 -1.41 0.59
C ARG A 98 15.54 -1.15 -0.74
N ASP A 99 16.85 -0.97 -0.71
CA ASP A 99 17.68 -0.72 -1.89
C ASP A 99 17.54 -1.87 -2.91
N GLU A 100 17.40 -3.11 -2.43
CA GLU A 100 17.26 -4.29 -3.30
C GLU A 100 15.97 -4.28 -4.12
N PHE A 101 14.90 -3.64 -3.62
CA PHE A 101 13.67 -3.47 -4.39
C PHE A 101 13.79 -2.39 -5.47
N ASN A 102 14.70 -1.42 -5.27
CA ASN A 102 14.98 -0.34 -6.21
C ASN A 102 13.71 0.37 -6.70
N LEU A 103 12.92 0.93 -5.78
CA LEU A 103 11.64 1.56 -6.10
C LEU A 103 11.75 2.61 -7.21
N ALA A 104 12.77 3.48 -7.18
CA ALA A 104 12.96 4.47 -8.25
C ALA A 104 13.19 3.81 -9.61
N GLY A 105 14.03 2.77 -9.63
CA GLY A 105 14.33 2.02 -10.83
C GLY A 105 13.17 1.22 -11.40
N ASN A 106 12.08 1.00 -10.65
CA ASN A 106 10.87 0.35 -11.18
C ASN A 106 9.66 1.30 -11.34
N ALA A 107 9.56 2.36 -10.54
CA ALA A 107 8.42 3.29 -10.55
C ALA A 107 8.58 4.49 -11.50
N VAL A 108 9.80 4.85 -11.90
CA VAL A 108 10.11 5.98 -12.81
C VAL A 108 10.39 5.48 -14.23
N THR A 109 10.22 4.19 -14.50
CA THR A 109 10.47 3.62 -15.83
C THR A 109 9.32 3.91 -16.79
N THR A 110 9.62 3.88 -18.08
CA THR A 110 8.60 3.90 -19.14
C THR A 110 7.76 2.61 -19.19
N GLY A 111 8.19 1.53 -18.53
CA GLY A 111 7.47 0.25 -18.50
C GLY A 111 6.23 0.24 -17.61
N GLY A 112 6.15 1.13 -16.61
CA GLY A 112 4.95 1.25 -15.77
C GLY A 112 4.68 0.02 -14.88
N ALA A 113 5.71 -0.51 -14.22
CA ALA A 113 5.58 -1.67 -13.34
C ALA A 113 4.64 -1.39 -12.15
N ALA A 114 3.76 -2.34 -11.86
CA ALA A 114 2.93 -2.34 -10.66
C ALA A 114 3.69 -2.94 -9.49
N GLN A 115 3.68 -2.25 -8.34
CA GLN A 115 4.21 -2.76 -7.08
C GLN A 115 3.13 -3.62 -6.43
N VAL A 116 3.36 -4.94 -6.41
CA VAL A 116 2.43 -5.96 -5.98
C VAL A 116 2.83 -6.49 -4.62
N LEU A 117 1.84 -6.69 -3.75
CA LEU A 117 2.01 -7.26 -2.42
C LEU A 117 1.45 -8.68 -2.36
N ILE A 118 2.27 -9.59 -1.86
CA ILE A 118 1.94 -11.00 -1.65
C ILE A 118 2.09 -11.26 -0.15
N VAL A 119 1.01 -11.57 0.52
CA VAL A 119 0.96 -11.74 1.98
C VAL A 119 0.94 -13.23 2.33
N ASN A 120 1.73 -13.59 3.34
CA ASN A 120 1.88 -14.96 3.81
C ASN A 120 1.70 -15.05 5.32
N GLY A 121 1.35 -16.25 5.80
CA GLY A 121 1.20 -16.58 7.20
C GLY A 121 -0.13 -16.17 7.82
N PRO A 122 -0.26 -16.28 9.16
CA PRO A 122 -1.53 -16.16 9.88
C PRO A 122 -2.32 -14.87 9.61
N ILE A 123 -1.62 -13.74 9.41
CA ILE A 123 -2.25 -12.43 9.19
C ILE A 123 -3.15 -12.40 7.94
N ALA A 124 -2.88 -13.24 6.94
CA ALA A 124 -3.71 -13.33 5.74
C ALA A 124 -5.13 -13.78 6.10
N LYS A 125 -5.25 -14.80 6.98
CA LYS A 125 -6.54 -15.31 7.46
C LYS A 125 -7.20 -14.34 8.44
N GLU A 126 -6.42 -13.78 9.37
CA GLU A 126 -6.92 -12.82 10.37
C GLU A 126 -7.54 -11.57 9.73
N LEU A 127 -6.93 -11.06 8.67
CA LEU A 127 -7.40 -9.86 7.97
C LEU A 127 -8.31 -10.15 6.78
N ASN A 128 -8.61 -11.43 6.51
CA ASN A 128 -9.37 -11.88 5.34
C ASN A 128 -8.79 -11.31 4.02
N ILE A 129 -7.47 -11.41 3.87
CA ILE A 129 -6.77 -11.11 2.62
C ILE A 129 -6.96 -12.32 1.71
N ASN A 130 -7.60 -12.10 0.57
CA ASN A 130 -7.93 -13.17 -0.37
C ASN A 130 -6.73 -13.56 -1.23
N GLY A 131 -6.45 -14.85 -1.29
CA GLY A 131 -5.51 -15.49 -2.22
C GLY A 131 -6.16 -16.46 -3.19
N ASP A 132 -7.48 -16.66 -3.08
CA ASP A 132 -8.23 -17.68 -3.81
C ASP A 132 -9.00 -17.09 -5.00
N ALA A 133 -10.20 -17.58 -5.29
CA ALA A 133 -11.03 -17.16 -6.40
C ALA A 133 -11.09 -15.62 -6.54
N ALA A 134 -10.75 -15.13 -7.74
CA ALA A 134 -10.70 -13.72 -8.08
C ALA A 134 -9.78 -12.86 -7.17
N CYS A 135 -8.69 -13.41 -6.63
CA CYS A 135 -7.78 -12.70 -5.69
C CYS A 135 -7.16 -11.39 -6.20
N PHE A 136 -7.10 -11.18 -7.51
CA PHE A 136 -6.62 -9.92 -8.10
C PHE A 136 -7.74 -8.91 -8.39
N GLY A 137 -9.00 -9.33 -8.17
CA GLY A 137 -10.21 -8.56 -8.47
C GLY A 137 -10.80 -7.85 -7.25
N PRO A 138 -11.94 -7.17 -7.44
CA PRO A 138 -12.66 -6.52 -6.34
C PRO A 138 -13.38 -7.55 -5.45
N GLY A 139 -13.79 -7.12 -4.26
CA GLY A 139 -14.63 -7.93 -3.34
C GLY A 139 -14.05 -8.10 -1.94
N TYR A 140 -12.73 -7.90 -1.78
CA TYR A 140 -12.04 -8.02 -0.50
C TYR A 140 -11.44 -6.69 -0.07
N ARG A 141 -11.95 -6.15 1.05
CA ARG A 141 -11.55 -4.83 1.56
C ARG A 141 -10.06 -4.77 1.87
N ALA A 142 -9.49 -5.81 2.48
CA ALA A 142 -8.08 -5.86 2.84
C ALA A 142 -7.18 -5.78 1.59
N ASN A 143 -7.41 -6.62 0.57
CA ASN A 143 -6.71 -6.58 -0.72
C ASN A 143 -6.75 -5.17 -1.33
N ALA A 144 -7.96 -4.61 -1.48
CA ALA A 144 -8.17 -3.31 -2.11
C ALA A 144 -7.48 -2.17 -1.35
N ALA A 145 -7.68 -2.10 -0.02
CA ALA A 145 -7.19 -1.00 0.80
C ALA A 145 -5.67 -1.08 1.01
N ILE A 146 -5.09 -2.25 1.29
CA ILE A 146 -3.65 -2.41 1.54
C ILE A 146 -2.84 -2.09 0.28
N GLY A 147 -3.22 -2.66 -0.86
CA GLY A 147 -2.55 -2.38 -2.14
C GLY A 147 -2.65 -0.89 -2.52
N ARG A 148 -3.82 -0.27 -2.30
CA ARG A 148 -4.04 1.14 -2.58
C ARG A 148 -3.28 2.04 -1.62
N ALA A 149 -3.17 1.69 -0.34
CA ALA A 149 -2.43 2.44 0.66
C ALA A 149 -0.95 2.56 0.27
N LEU A 150 -0.33 1.46 -0.17
CA LEU A 150 1.04 1.52 -0.68
C LEU A 150 1.15 2.40 -1.92
N ARG A 151 0.22 2.28 -2.88
CA ARG A 151 0.24 3.10 -4.10
C ARG A 151 0.06 4.60 -3.81
N LEU A 152 -0.85 4.97 -2.92
CA LEU A 152 -0.99 6.35 -2.45
C LEU A 152 0.26 6.82 -1.73
N ALA A 153 0.90 5.99 -0.88
CA ALA A 153 2.15 6.35 -0.23
C ALA A 153 3.29 6.59 -1.23
N ILE A 154 3.47 5.71 -2.22
CA ILE A 154 4.47 5.90 -3.29
C ILE A 154 4.19 7.20 -4.06
N ARG A 155 2.93 7.42 -4.41
CA ARG A 155 2.48 8.61 -5.15
C ARG A 155 2.71 9.90 -4.35
N ASN A 156 2.22 9.97 -3.12
CA ASN A 156 2.15 11.20 -2.33
C ASN A 156 3.46 11.50 -1.59
N LEU A 157 4.20 10.47 -1.14
CA LEU A 157 5.46 10.65 -0.41
C LEU A 157 6.66 10.60 -1.35
N GLY A 158 6.62 9.74 -2.36
CA GLY A 158 7.67 9.61 -3.38
C GLY A 158 7.53 10.60 -4.54
N GLY A 159 6.37 11.25 -4.67
CA GLY A 159 6.08 12.20 -5.75
C GLY A 159 5.86 11.54 -7.11
N LEU A 160 5.53 10.25 -7.16
CA LEU A 160 5.30 9.48 -8.40
C LEU A 160 3.94 9.85 -9.02
N ILE A 161 3.83 11.08 -9.51
CA ILE A 161 2.65 11.60 -10.21
C ILE A 161 2.79 11.28 -11.72
N PRO A 162 1.79 10.64 -12.35
CA PRO A 162 1.79 10.37 -13.79
C PRO A 162 2.10 11.61 -14.63
N GLY A 163 3.08 11.51 -15.54
CA GLY A 163 3.52 12.61 -16.41
C GLY A 163 4.60 13.49 -15.79
N ASP A 164 4.75 13.47 -14.46
CA ASP A 164 5.88 14.09 -13.75
C ASP A 164 6.95 13.04 -13.42
N MET A 165 7.18 12.66 -12.16
CA MET A 165 8.21 11.64 -11.84
C MET A 165 7.82 10.23 -12.29
N ASP A 166 6.53 9.94 -12.44
CA ASP A 166 6.08 8.67 -13.01
C ASP A 166 6.06 8.77 -14.54
N LYS A 167 6.99 8.03 -15.17
CA LYS A 167 7.24 8.08 -16.63
C LYS A 167 6.60 6.94 -17.41
N ALA A 168 5.71 6.16 -16.81
CA ALA A 168 5.05 5.06 -17.48
C ALA A 168 4.43 5.51 -18.82
N THR A 169 4.85 4.91 -19.94
CA THR A 169 4.27 5.19 -21.26
C THR A 169 2.85 4.64 -21.34
N LEU A 170 2.68 3.42 -20.82
CA LEU A 170 1.39 2.78 -20.58
C LEU A 170 1.36 2.34 -19.12
N SER A 171 0.20 2.47 -18.49
CA SER A 171 -0.02 1.98 -17.13
C SER A 171 -1.02 0.82 -17.16
N THR A 172 -1.15 0.14 -16.02
CA THR A 172 -2.11 -0.94 -15.82
C THR A 172 -3.05 -0.60 -14.65
N PRO A 173 -4.33 -1.05 -14.68
CA PRO A 173 -5.23 -0.94 -13.52
C PRO A 173 -4.65 -1.51 -12.22
N PHE A 174 -3.69 -2.43 -12.30
CA PHE A 174 -2.94 -2.94 -11.15
C PHE A 174 -2.23 -1.85 -10.33
N ARG A 175 -1.98 -0.66 -10.89
CA ARG A 175 -1.36 0.46 -10.16
C ARG A 175 -2.33 1.27 -9.31
N TYR A 176 -3.62 0.94 -9.31
CA TYR A 176 -4.57 1.44 -8.30
C TYR A 176 -4.46 0.65 -7.00
N SER A 177 -4.43 -0.67 -7.09
CA SER A 177 -4.26 -1.57 -5.95
C SER A 177 -3.87 -2.96 -6.45
N PHE A 178 -2.87 -3.58 -5.81
CA PHE A 178 -2.52 -4.97 -6.05
C PHE A 178 -1.94 -5.60 -4.79
N CYS A 179 -2.80 -6.26 -4.01
CA CYS A 179 -2.44 -7.01 -2.81
C CYS A 179 -3.29 -8.28 -2.74
N PHE A 180 -2.67 -9.41 -2.45
CA PHE A 180 -3.34 -10.69 -2.26
C PHE A 180 -2.52 -11.56 -1.30
N SER A 181 -3.10 -12.67 -0.83
CA SER A 181 -2.34 -13.65 -0.05
C SER A 181 -1.92 -14.83 -0.91
N GLU A 182 -0.88 -15.55 -0.51
CA GLU A 182 -0.72 -16.92 -1.02
C GLU A 182 -1.92 -17.77 -0.59
N ASN A 183 -2.36 -18.69 -1.46
CA ASN A 183 -3.38 -19.68 -1.11
C ASN A 183 -2.72 -20.91 -0.47
N GLU A 184 -2.20 -20.73 0.75
CA GLU A 184 -1.44 -21.76 1.47
C GLU A 184 -2.24 -23.05 1.71
N ASP A 185 -3.58 -22.96 1.80
CA ASP A 185 -4.45 -24.11 2.05
C ASP A 185 -4.67 -25.02 0.82
N LEU A 186 -4.54 -24.46 -0.39
CA LEU A 186 -4.70 -25.19 -1.66
C LEU A 186 -3.38 -25.32 -2.45
N SER A 187 -2.30 -24.69 -1.99
CA SER A 187 -0.98 -24.79 -2.61
C SER A 187 -0.38 -26.18 -2.36
N PRO A 188 0.12 -26.88 -3.40
CA PRO A 188 0.88 -28.12 -3.22
C PRO A 188 2.32 -27.85 -2.74
N TRP A 189 2.75 -26.59 -2.68
CA TRP A 189 4.10 -26.19 -2.27
C TRP A 189 4.12 -25.73 -0.81
N GLU A 190 5.31 -25.75 -0.22
CA GLU A 190 5.53 -25.16 1.10
C GLU A 190 5.25 -23.64 1.03
N PRO A 191 4.55 -23.05 2.02
CA PRO A 191 4.26 -21.62 2.01
C PRO A 191 5.53 -20.78 1.81
N ARG A 192 5.43 -19.75 0.98
CA ARG A 192 6.59 -18.97 0.53
C ARG A 192 7.42 -18.40 1.67
N HIS A 193 6.81 -17.97 2.77
CA HIS A 193 7.56 -17.45 3.92
C HIS A 193 8.42 -18.55 4.58
N VAL A 194 7.93 -19.78 4.63
CA VAL A 194 8.67 -20.91 5.18
C VAL A 194 9.82 -21.30 4.24
N GLU A 195 9.59 -21.33 2.93
CA GLU A 195 10.68 -21.55 1.94
C GLU A 195 11.81 -20.50 2.07
N LEU A 196 11.46 -19.27 2.44
CA LEU A 196 12.41 -18.18 2.69
C LEU A 196 13.10 -18.25 4.06
N GLY A 197 12.78 -19.26 4.88
CA GLY A 197 13.38 -19.53 6.19
C GLY A 197 12.73 -18.80 7.36
N TYR A 198 11.54 -18.22 7.18
CA TYR A 198 10.76 -17.68 8.31
C TYR A 198 10.02 -18.79 9.04
N ASP A 199 9.71 -18.55 10.31
CA ASP A 199 8.89 -19.47 11.12
C ASP A 199 7.49 -19.64 10.50
N SER A 200 6.90 -20.82 10.62
CA SER A 200 5.58 -21.11 10.06
C SER A 200 4.47 -20.23 10.66
N THR A 201 4.67 -19.70 11.87
CA THR A 201 3.78 -18.75 12.53
C THR A 201 4.07 -17.29 12.18
N ALA A 202 5.16 -17.00 11.47
CA ALA A 202 5.50 -15.65 11.05
C ALA A 202 4.56 -15.19 9.93
N SER A 203 4.17 -13.91 10.00
CA SER A 203 3.47 -13.23 8.92
C SER A 203 4.44 -12.38 8.12
N THR A 204 4.38 -12.46 6.79
CA THR A 204 5.30 -11.73 5.92
C THR A 204 4.58 -11.06 4.76
N VAL A 205 5.24 -10.08 4.16
CA VAL A 205 4.82 -9.48 2.89
C VAL A 205 6.00 -9.47 1.93
N THR A 206 5.78 -10.04 0.75
CA THR A 206 6.71 -9.94 -0.38
C THR A 206 6.23 -8.83 -1.31
N ILE A 207 7.15 -8.00 -1.78
CA ILE A 207 6.88 -6.97 -2.79
C ILE A 207 7.57 -7.33 -4.11
N ALA A 208 6.83 -7.24 -5.21
CA ALA A 208 7.33 -7.46 -6.56
C ALA A 208 6.92 -6.32 -7.49
N ALA A 209 7.79 -5.96 -8.44
CA ALA A 209 7.45 -5.03 -9.51
C ALA A 209 7.16 -5.80 -10.79
N ILE A 210 5.91 -5.80 -11.26
CA ILE A 210 5.49 -6.61 -12.43
C ILE A 210 4.94 -5.72 -13.54
N LEU A 211 5.12 -6.17 -14.80
CA LEU A 211 4.61 -5.48 -15.99
C LEU A 211 3.29 -6.09 -16.50
N GLY A 212 2.93 -7.28 -16.04
CA GLY A 212 1.72 -7.97 -16.51
C GLY A 212 1.44 -9.23 -15.71
N VAL A 213 0.23 -9.74 -15.90
CA VAL A 213 -0.25 -11.01 -15.34
C VAL A 213 -0.68 -11.87 -16.52
N TYR A 214 -0.22 -13.11 -16.55
CA TYR A 214 -0.58 -14.08 -17.58
C TYR A 214 -1.37 -15.21 -16.93
N ASN A 215 -2.61 -15.40 -17.38
CA ASN A 215 -3.42 -16.52 -16.91
C ASN A 215 -2.95 -17.79 -17.63
N VAL A 216 -2.50 -18.77 -16.84
CA VAL A 216 -2.23 -20.13 -17.31
C VAL A 216 -3.39 -20.98 -16.83
N MET A 217 -4.12 -21.58 -17.76
CA MET A 217 -5.27 -22.44 -17.48
C MET A 217 -4.97 -23.82 -18.05
N GLU A 218 -5.20 -24.86 -17.25
CA GLU A 218 -5.27 -26.22 -17.77
C GLU A 218 -6.60 -26.34 -18.52
N SER A 219 -6.54 -26.63 -19.83
CA SER A 219 -7.75 -26.97 -20.58
C SER A 219 -8.22 -28.34 -20.11
N THR A 220 -9.40 -28.40 -19.48
CA THR A 220 -10.15 -29.64 -19.25
C THR A 220 -10.46 -30.37 -20.55
#